data_AF-A0A8H7XAX5-F1
#
_entry.id   AF-A0A8H7XAX5-F1
#
_cell.length_a   1.000
_cell.length_b   1.000
_cell.length_c   1.000
_cell.angle_alpha   90.00
_cell.angle_beta   90.00
_cell.angle_gamma   90.00
#
_symmetry.space_group_name_H-M   'P 1'
#
loop_
_entity.id
_entity.type
_entity.pdbx_description
1 polymer ?
#
loop_
_entity_poly.entity_id
_entity_poly.type
_entity_poly.pdbx_seq_one_letter_code
_entity_poly.pdbx_strand_id
1 'polypeptide(L)'
;MPGFGYNAFTWWLPGMACPPVVKPSVKNLMVRGKITSSDGSIQPIVEVVAVDVNLRCEDVLGSAKTALGTGTYEIQYSSCEDEGLDKETADLKIYVYALGTRQRPLAESPVFYHVEETIEVDLMVEAPPMFPRLRSQISAIIPRDVAMTDLAESDISHITGTLKLGETQVQDVIDAHKQHQEIPSISVENFFALRRANISSDIQILTGESPALLEQALRTAVDHKIIPFKDDQEILRDVNAIRDLGLKGILQLQARPKAFVDELAKFDGNPENFWKTIQANPQLKDSVGKLQFSVQLGAATLTHMPLVTEILSNQDVAKFEDLTKFRPSQWLKMIHAAGVPAEVRGKEPVERVNNYAKAISNLVEDTFPTLFIRNRLGDDDDDKNHGLLDGKSDVVAFFAKNPSFDLLTSRVAEFFPQTAEGTENADPLKDRLSAIKRVYSVAPRYSQMRTLLSFKLQSAMDISRLSRNMFLKAVAMKLGGEAEAMTVYENARQNHAAAVTLWSKFGAKFNPK
;
A
#
# COMPACT_ATOMS: atom_id res chain seq x y z
N MET A 1 -7.59 110.04 14.87
CA MET A 1 -8.97 109.86 15.38
C MET A 1 -9.84 110.91 14.73
N PRO A 2 -11.13 110.68 14.42
CA PRO A 2 -11.90 109.43 14.25
C PRO A 2 -12.68 109.44 12.91
N GLY A 3 -13.57 108.45 12.67
CA GLY A 3 -14.76 108.69 11.84
C GLY A 3 -15.10 107.61 10.81
N PHE A 4 -15.98 106.69 11.18
CA PHE A 4 -16.78 105.85 10.28
C PHE A 4 -17.67 106.69 9.34
N GLY A 5 -17.93 106.20 8.13
CA GLY A 5 -19.11 106.61 7.37
C GLY A 5 -19.17 106.28 5.88
N TYR A 6 -20.15 105.44 5.52
CA TYR A 6 -21.00 105.47 4.32
C TYR A 6 -20.59 104.75 3.00
N ASN A 7 -21.26 103.61 2.80
CA ASN A 7 -22.18 103.24 1.70
C ASN A 7 -21.96 103.79 0.28
N ALA A 8 -21.63 102.83 -0.59
CA ALA A 8 -22.31 102.45 -1.84
C ALA A 8 -22.73 103.54 -2.85
N PHE A 9 -22.20 103.47 -4.07
CA PHE A 9 -23.02 103.14 -5.25
C PHE A 9 -22.14 102.69 -6.44
N THR A 10 -22.74 101.79 -7.19
CA THR A 10 -22.27 100.91 -8.26
C THR A 10 -22.02 101.58 -9.60
N TRP A 11 -21.13 101.00 -10.41
CA TRP A 11 -21.28 100.98 -11.88
C TRP A 11 -21.08 99.56 -12.41
N TRP A 12 -21.90 99.25 -13.41
CA TRP A 12 -22.27 97.95 -13.94
C TRP A 12 -21.38 97.59 -15.14
N LEU A 13 -20.95 96.33 -15.24
CA LEU A 13 -20.67 95.67 -16.52
C LEU A 13 -21.29 94.25 -16.47
N PRO A 14 -22.15 93.89 -17.43
CA PRO A 14 -22.77 92.57 -17.52
C PRO A 14 -21.97 91.63 -18.41
N GLY A 15 -22.01 90.33 -18.10
CA GLY A 15 -21.86 89.29 -19.12
C GLY A 15 -20.51 88.61 -19.23
N MET A 16 -20.06 87.92 -18.18
CA MET A 16 -19.36 86.64 -18.34
C MET A 16 -20.01 85.66 -17.37
N ALA A 17 -20.81 84.75 -17.90
CA ALA A 17 -21.22 83.56 -17.15
C ALA A 17 -19.94 82.77 -16.81
N CYS A 18 -19.77 82.38 -15.56
CA CYS A 18 -18.84 81.31 -15.21
C CYS A 18 -19.16 80.10 -16.10
N PRO A 19 -18.16 79.47 -16.76
CA PRO A 19 -18.41 78.19 -17.40
C PRO A 19 -18.93 77.22 -16.32
N PRO A 20 -19.90 76.34 -16.65
CA PRO A 20 -20.32 75.31 -15.72
C PRO A 20 -19.10 74.48 -15.33
N VAL A 21 -18.94 74.22 -14.03
CA VAL A 21 -18.03 73.17 -13.55
C VAL A 21 -18.55 71.86 -14.15
N VAL A 22 -17.89 71.39 -15.20
CA VAL A 22 -18.11 70.05 -15.74
C VAL A 22 -17.65 69.11 -14.64
N LYS A 23 -18.58 68.40 -14.00
CA LYS A 23 -18.21 67.26 -13.15
C LYS A 23 -17.44 66.27 -14.04
N PRO A 24 -16.24 65.82 -13.65
CA PRO A 24 -15.52 64.83 -14.45
C PRO A 24 -16.41 63.60 -14.64
N SER A 25 -16.47 63.12 -15.87
CA SER A 25 -17.21 61.91 -16.20
C SER A 25 -16.48 60.72 -15.59
N VAL A 26 -17.08 60.05 -14.60
CA VAL A 26 -16.62 58.74 -14.15
C VAL A 26 -16.60 57.81 -15.37
N LYS A 27 -15.41 57.49 -15.88
CA LYS A 27 -15.28 56.50 -16.95
C LYS A 27 -15.52 55.13 -16.35
N ASN A 28 -16.58 54.46 -16.79
CA ASN A 28 -16.79 53.05 -16.48
C ASN A 28 -15.84 52.23 -17.36
N LEU A 29 -14.80 51.70 -16.74
CA LEU A 29 -13.80 50.84 -17.36
C LEU A 29 -14.12 49.39 -17.09
N MET A 30 -13.58 48.50 -17.92
CA MET A 30 -13.87 47.08 -17.85
C MET A 30 -12.61 46.28 -18.14
N VAL A 31 -12.35 45.28 -17.31
CA VAL A 31 -11.41 44.20 -17.64
C VAL A 31 -12.19 42.92 -17.83
N ARG A 32 -11.90 42.23 -18.93
CA ARG A 32 -12.44 40.90 -19.21
C ARG A 32 -11.34 39.98 -19.66
N GLY A 33 -11.63 38.70 -19.73
CA GLY A 33 -10.68 37.73 -20.26
C GLY A 33 -11.09 36.31 -19.93
N LYS A 34 -10.16 35.39 -20.15
CA LYS A 34 -10.35 33.96 -19.93
C LYS A 34 -9.22 33.39 -19.09
N ILE A 35 -9.60 32.59 -18.10
CA ILE A 35 -8.68 31.78 -17.31
C ILE A 35 -8.62 30.38 -17.89
N THR A 36 -7.40 29.94 -18.23
CA THR A 36 -7.14 28.60 -18.80
C THR A 36 -6.19 27.80 -17.92
N SER A 37 -6.29 26.48 -18.01
CA SER A 37 -5.33 25.59 -17.35
C SER A 37 -4.06 25.44 -18.20
N SER A 38 -2.93 25.15 -17.55
CA SER A 38 -1.66 24.85 -18.22
C SER A 38 -1.71 23.70 -19.23
N ASP A 39 -2.68 22.79 -19.07
CA ASP A 39 -2.94 21.64 -19.95
C ASP A 39 -3.97 21.94 -21.07
N GLY A 40 -4.39 23.20 -21.22
CA GLY A 40 -5.42 23.63 -22.18
C GLY A 40 -6.86 23.28 -21.77
N SER A 41 -7.07 22.65 -20.62
CA SER A 41 -8.41 22.39 -20.09
C SER A 41 -9.07 23.66 -19.54
N ILE A 42 -10.39 23.60 -19.40
CA ILE A 42 -11.15 24.64 -18.71
C ILE A 42 -10.92 24.50 -17.20
N GLN A 43 -10.45 25.58 -16.57
CA GLN A 43 -10.24 25.62 -15.13
C GLN A 43 -11.58 25.49 -14.36
N PRO A 44 -11.58 24.84 -13.18
CA PRO A 44 -12.66 25.01 -12.20
C PRO A 44 -12.90 26.49 -11.89
N ILE A 45 -14.08 26.80 -11.34
CA ILE A 45 -14.43 28.20 -11.04
C ILE A 45 -13.38 28.80 -10.09
N VAL A 46 -12.77 29.90 -10.51
CA VAL A 46 -11.80 30.69 -9.73
C VAL A 46 -12.35 32.09 -9.49
N GLU A 47 -11.79 32.78 -8.50
CA GLU A 47 -12.05 34.20 -8.26
C GLU A 47 -10.95 35.04 -8.91
N VAL A 48 -11.33 35.99 -9.75
CA VAL A 48 -10.44 36.97 -10.38
C VAL A 48 -10.62 38.29 -9.66
N VAL A 49 -9.52 38.93 -9.27
CA VAL A 49 -9.49 40.19 -8.54
C VAL A 49 -8.66 41.20 -9.33
N ALA A 50 -9.24 42.36 -9.60
CA ALA A 50 -8.58 43.49 -10.22
C ALA A 50 -8.14 44.49 -9.15
N VAL A 51 -6.89 44.95 -9.24
CA VAL A 51 -6.33 45.98 -8.34
C VAL A 51 -5.70 47.13 -9.14
N ASP A 52 -5.70 48.32 -8.56
CA ASP A 52 -4.89 49.46 -9.01
C ASP A 52 -3.56 49.45 -8.24
N VAL A 53 -2.44 49.49 -8.97
CA VAL A 53 -1.09 49.43 -8.41
C VAL A 53 -0.56 50.84 -8.20
N ASN A 54 -0.36 51.20 -6.95
CA ASN A 54 0.24 52.46 -6.53
C ASN A 54 1.66 52.23 -6.00
N LEU A 55 2.45 53.31 -5.84
CA LEU A 55 3.87 53.27 -5.47
C LEU A 55 4.19 52.40 -4.23
N ARG A 56 3.20 52.18 -3.33
CA ARG A 56 3.35 51.42 -2.08
C ARG A 56 2.10 50.67 -1.63
N CYS A 57 1.03 50.64 -2.43
CA CYS A 57 -0.23 49.97 -2.08
C CYS A 57 -0.90 49.42 -3.34
N GLU A 58 -1.80 48.46 -3.14
CA GLU A 58 -2.67 47.93 -4.19
C GLU A 58 -4.11 48.07 -3.70
N ASP A 59 -4.94 48.76 -4.48
CA ASP A 59 -6.32 49.07 -4.13
C ASP A 59 -7.28 48.19 -4.94
N VAL A 60 -8.16 47.45 -4.28
CA VAL A 60 -9.06 46.51 -4.96
C VAL A 60 -10.14 47.27 -5.72
N LEU A 61 -10.11 47.13 -7.04
CA LEU A 61 -11.08 47.74 -7.96
C LEU A 61 -12.34 46.91 -8.11
N GLY A 62 -12.23 45.58 -8.04
CA GLY A 62 -13.35 44.67 -8.15
C GLY A 62 -12.94 43.20 -8.23
N SER A 63 -13.93 42.30 -8.23
CA SER A 63 -13.70 40.87 -8.36
C SER A 63 -14.87 40.15 -9.02
N ALA A 64 -14.58 39.08 -9.76
CA ALA A 64 -15.57 38.24 -10.43
C ALA A 64 -15.21 36.76 -10.34
N LYS A 65 -16.22 35.88 -10.45
CA LYS A 65 -16.00 34.43 -10.62
C LYS A 65 -16.01 34.09 -12.10
N THR A 66 -15.15 33.18 -12.53
CA THR A 66 -15.16 32.71 -13.92
C THR A 66 -16.43 31.92 -14.25
N ALA A 67 -16.97 32.12 -15.44
CA ALA A 67 -18.12 31.38 -15.94
C ALA A 67 -17.81 29.89 -16.13
N LEU A 68 -18.76 29.05 -15.73
CA LEU A 68 -18.64 27.59 -15.82
C LEU A 68 -18.51 27.16 -17.30
N GLY A 69 -17.55 26.28 -17.59
CA GLY A 69 -17.37 25.71 -18.93
C GLY A 69 -16.69 26.63 -19.95
N THR A 70 -16.55 27.93 -19.68
CA THR A 70 -15.83 28.86 -20.58
C THR A 70 -14.59 29.47 -19.95
N GLY A 71 -14.51 29.56 -18.63
CA GLY A 71 -13.41 30.20 -17.91
C GLY A 71 -13.39 31.73 -18.06
N THR A 72 -14.43 32.33 -18.62
CA THR A 72 -14.49 33.78 -18.92
C THR A 72 -14.86 34.59 -17.69
N TYR A 73 -14.32 35.80 -17.54
CA TYR A 73 -14.67 36.74 -16.48
C TYR A 73 -14.83 38.16 -17.02
N GLU A 74 -15.58 38.99 -16.28
CA GLU A 74 -15.75 40.42 -16.54
C GLU A 74 -15.80 41.16 -15.20
N ILE A 75 -15.01 42.22 -15.05
CA ILE A 75 -14.98 43.10 -13.88
C ILE A 75 -15.11 44.53 -14.38
N GLN A 76 -16.20 45.18 -14.01
CA GLN A 76 -16.41 46.61 -14.23
C GLN A 76 -15.84 47.38 -13.04
N TYR A 77 -15.10 48.44 -13.32
CA TYR A 77 -14.49 49.30 -12.31
C TYR A 77 -14.49 50.77 -12.74
N SER A 78 -14.30 51.65 -11.78
CA SER A 78 -14.14 53.09 -12.00
C SER A 78 -12.76 53.50 -11.52
N SER A 79 -12.05 54.36 -12.26
CA SER A 79 -10.84 55.01 -11.76
C SER A 79 -11.21 55.99 -10.65
N CYS A 80 -10.59 55.87 -9.48
CA CYS A 80 -10.79 56.80 -8.35
C CYS A 80 -9.81 57.97 -8.44
N GLU A 81 -10.31 59.20 -8.32
CA GLU A 81 -9.50 60.39 -8.00
C GLU A 81 -9.16 60.34 -6.51
N ASP A 82 -7.98 59.84 -6.15
CA ASP A 82 -7.48 59.98 -4.78
C ASP A 82 -6.91 61.40 -4.56
N GLU A 83 -7.20 61.98 -3.39
CA GLU A 83 -6.83 63.35 -3.02
C GLU A 83 -5.30 63.57 -3.09
N GLY A 84 -4.84 64.13 -4.22
CA GLY A 84 -3.47 64.67 -4.37
C GLY A 84 -2.70 64.19 -5.60
N LEU A 85 -3.21 63.23 -6.37
CA LEU A 85 -2.63 62.79 -7.64
C LEU A 85 -3.75 62.65 -8.68
N ASP A 86 -3.77 63.52 -9.68
CA ASP A 86 -4.70 63.47 -10.82
C ASP A 86 -4.42 62.21 -11.67
N LYS A 87 -4.89 61.05 -11.23
CA LYS A 87 -4.83 59.79 -11.99
C LYS A 87 -6.20 59.55 -12.65
N GLU A 88 -6.34 59.99 -13.89
CA GLU A 88 -7.53 59.72 -14.72
C GLU A 88 -7.62 58.25 -15.18
N THR A 89 -6.60 57.44 -14.88
CA THR A 89 -6.41 56.06 -15.38
C THR A 89 -5.84 55.15 -14.29
N ALA A 90 -6.28 53.89 -14.24
CA ALA A 90 -5.75 52.89 -13.31
C ALA A 90 -4.51 52.17 -13.86
N ASP A 91 -3.56 51.84 -12.97
CA ASP A 91 -2.45 50.93 -13.25
C ASP A 91 -2.86 49.51 -12.85
N LEU A 92 -3.45 48.78 -13.81
CA LEU A 92 -4.19 47.57 -13.52
C LEU A 92 -3.27 46.35 -13.32
N LYS A 93 -3.53 45.58 -12.27
CA LYS A 93 -2.99 44.22 -12.09
C LYS A 93 -4.11 43.24 -11.75
N ILE A 94 -4.03 42.04 -12.31
CA ILE A 94 -5.04 40.98 -12.12
C ILE A 94 -4.43 39.85 -11.30
N TYR A 95 -5.16 39.41 -10.28
CA TYR A 95 -4.87 38.21 -9.50
C TYR A 95 -5.94 37.16 -9.71
N VAL A 96 -5.53 35.90 -9.79
CA VAL A 96 -6.43 34.74 -9.84
C VAL A 96 -6.29 33.95 -8.56
N TYR A 97 -7.39 33.63 -7.89
CA TYR A 97 -7.43 32.91 -6.63
C TYR A 97 -8.33 31.67 -6.70
N ALA A 98 -7.99 30.65 -5.91
CA ALA A 98 -8.91 29.55 -5.66
C ALA A 98 -10.15 30.05 -4.91
N LEU A 99 -11.33 29.49 -5.20
CA LEU A 99 -12.56 29.91 -4.54
C LEU A 99 -12.48 29.80 -3.02
N GLY A 100 -12.88 30.87 -2.32
CA GLY A 100 -12.97 30.89 -0.86
C GLY A 100 -11.67 31.26 -0.13
N THR A 101 -10.57 31.53 -0.85
CA THR A 101 -9.31 31.98 -0.23
C THR A 101 -8.58 33.01 -1.10
N ARG A 102 -8.08 34.09 -0.48
CA ARG A 102 -7.20 35.10 -1.12
C ARG A 102 -5.77 35.10 -0.57
N GLN A 103 -5.34 34.01 0.07
CA GLN A 103 -4.01 33.95 0.72
C GLN A 103 -2.85 33.90 -0.28
N ARG A 104 -3.02 33.19 -1.41
CA ARG A 104 -1.98 33.04 -2.44
C ARG A 104 -2.63 33.03 -3.83
N PRO A 105 -2.17 33.88 -4.77
CA PRO A 105 -2.67 33.84 -6.13
C PRO A 105 -2.17 32.60 -6.86
N LEU A 106 -3.05 32.00 -7.67
CA LEU A 106 -2.75 30.93 -8.62
C LEU A 106 -1.99 31.47 -9.85
N ALA A 107 -2.29 32.71 -10.25
CA ALA A 107 -1.58 33.47 -11.27
C ALA A 107 -1.75 34.97 -11.02
N GLU A 108 -0.84 35.75 -11.59
CA GLU A 108 -0.92 37.21 -11.63
C GLU A 108 -0.56 37.72 -13.02
N SER A 109 -1.16 38.82 -13.44
CA SER A 109 -0.76 39.53 -14.66
C SER A 109 0.45 40.43 -14.41
N PRO A 110 1.16 40.87 -15.48
CA PRO A 110 1.95 42.09 -15.38
C PRO A 110 1.07 43.30 -15.03
N VAL A 111 1.69 44.40 -14.64
CA VAL A 111 1.01 45.69 -14.45
C VAL A 111 0.78 46.34 -15.80
N PHE A 112 -0.48 46.71 -16.08
CA PHE A 112 -0.88 47.48 -17.25
C PHE A 112 -1.04 48.94 -16.85
N TYR A 113 -0.09 49.78 -17.23
CA TYR A 113 -0.08 51.19 -16.84
C TYR A 113 -1.05 52.02 -17.68
N HIS A 114 -1.74 52.96 -17.02
CA HIS A 114 -2.64 53.93 -17.65
C HIS A 114 -3.74 53.30 -18.54
N VAL A 115 -4.55 52.40 -17.98
CA VAL A 115 -5.65 51.77 -18.73
C VAL A 115 -6.81 52.76 -18.95
N GLU A 116 -7.04 53.14 -20.20
CA GLU A 116 -8.05 54.14 -20.62
C GLU A 116 -9.33 53.53 -21.23
N GLU A 117 -9.28 52.28 -21.66
CA GLU A 117 -10.37 51.56 -22.33
C GLU A 117 -10.54 50.15 -21.78
N THR A 118 -11.52 49.41 -22.30
CA THR A 118 -11.69 47.99 -21.97
C THR A 118 -10.44 47.20 -22.35
N ILE A 119 -9.88 46.45 -21.41
CA ILE A 119 -8.72 45.59 -21.64
C ILE A 119 -9.08 44.11 -21.51
N GLU A 120 -8.49 43.30 -22.39
CA GLU A 120 -8.61 41.84 -22.38
C GLU A 120 -7.35 41.23 -21.76
N VAL A 121 -7.50 40.51 -20.64
CA VAL A 121 -6.40 39.90 -19.90
C VAL A 121 -6.67 38.41 -19.72
N ASP A 122 -6.03 37.60 -20.54
CA ASP A 122 -6.04 36.15 -20.43
C ASP A 122 -4.91 35.69 -19.51
N LEU A 123 -5.22 34.78 -18.59
CA LEU A 123 -4.24 34.20 -17.69
C LEU A 123 -4.30 32.68 -17.71
N MET A 124 -3.14 32.06 -17.56
CA MET A 124 -2.98 30.63 -17.46
C MET A 124 -2.61 30.28 -16.02
N VAL A 125 -3.34 29.35 -15.42
CA VAL A 125 -3.05 28.81 -14.09
C VAL A 125 -2.70 27.33 -14.20
N GLU A 126 -1.95 26.81 -13.23
CA GLU A 126 -1.63 25.39 -13.19
C GLU A 126 -2.90 24.54 -13.13
N ALA A 127 -2.98 23.50 -13.97
CA ALA A 127 -4.09 22.57 -13.95
C ALA A 127 -4.17 21.85 -12.58
N PRO A 128 -5.31 21.91 -11.88
CA PRO A 128 -5.49 21.12 -10.66
C PRO A 128 -5.43 19.62 -11.00
N PRO A 129 -5.11 18.76 -10.02
CA PRO A 129 -5.14 17.33 -10.23
C PRO A 129 -6.50 16.85 -10.76
N MET A 130 -6.49 15.78 -11.55
CA MET A 130 -7.66 15.31 -12.30
C MET A 130 -8.88 15.08 -11.39
N PHE A 131 -8.70 14.41 -10.26
CA PHE A 131 -9.81 14.08 -9.36
C PHE A 131 -10.51 15.34 -8.78
N PRO A 132 -9.81 16.27 -8.09
CA PRO A 132 -10.42 17.53 -7.65
C PRO A 132 -11.10 18.32 -8.76
N ARG A 133 -10.49 18.35 -9.96
CA ARG A 133 -11.05 19.03 -11.13
C ARG A 133 -12.38 18.43 -11.56
N LEU A 134 -12.41 17.12 -11.81
CA LEU A 134 -13.62 16.41 -12.23
C LEU A 134 -14.71 16.51 -11.17
N ARG A 135 -14.36 16.28 -9.90
CA ARG A 135 -15.28 16.40 -8.77
C ARG A 135 -15.92 17.78 -8.72
N SER A 136 -15.13 18.85 -8.83
CA SER A 136 -15.65 20.23 -8.80
C SER A 136 -16.58 20.53 -9.98
N GLN A 137 -16.22 20.11 -11.18
CA GLN A 137 -17.06 20.30 -12.38
C GLN A 137 -18.40 19.55 -12.27
N ILE A 138 -18.35 18.29 -11.82
CA ILE A 138 -19.54 17.45 -11.61
C ILE A 138 -20.43 18.05 -10.50
N SER A 139 -19.85 18.42 -9.35
CA SER A 139 -20.60 19.03 -8.24
C SER A 139 -21.24 20.39 -8.58
N ALA A 140 -20.72 21.11 -9.59
CA ALA A 140 -21.26 22.41 -9.98
C ALA A 140 -22.61 22.32 -10.72
N ILE A 141 -22.92 21.17 -11.32
CA ILE A 141 -24.16 20.96 -12.08
C ILE A 141 -25.18 20.06 -11.37
N ILE A 142 -24.77 19.39 -10.30
CA ILE A 142 -25.68 18.57 -9.48
C ILE A 142 -26.49 19.50 -8.55
N PRO A 143 -27.81 19.30 -8.44
CA PRO A 143 -28.64 20.01 -7.46
C PRO A 143 -28.10 19.87 -6.03
N ARG A 144 -28.24 20.91 -5.20
CA ARG A 144 -27.65 20.93 -3.85
C ARG A 144 -28.17 19.83 -2.91
N ASP A 145 -29.34 19.28 -3.20
CA ASP A 145 -30.05 18.25 -2.45
C ASP A 145 -29.76 16.82 -2.95
N VAL A 146 -28.99 16.66 -4.02
CA VAL A 146 -28.62 15.36 -4.59
C VAL A 146 -27.16 15.03 -4.23
N ALA A 147 -26.94 13.89 -3.57
CA ALA A 147 -25.58 13.43 -3.28
C ALA A 147 -24.94 12.77 -4.50
N MET A 148 -23.61 12.84 -4.60
CA MET A 148 -22.88 12.22 -5.72
C MET A 148 -23.04 10.70 -5.77
N THR A 149 -23.34 10.06 -4.64
CA THR A 149 -23.63 8.63 -4.51
C THR A 149 -24.99 8.24 -5.07
N ASP A 150 -25.92 9.19 -5.20
CA ASP A 150 -27.32 8.94 -5.56
C ASP A 150 -27.58 9.10 -7.07
N LEU A 151 -26.55 9.46 -7.84
CA LEU A 151 -26.64 9.64 -9.28
C LEU A 151 -26.88 8.31 -10.00
N ALA A 152 -27.91 8.31 -10.85
CA ALA A 152 -28.28 7.21 -11.72
C ALA A 152 -27.56 7.29 -13.08
N GLU A 153 -27.64 6.21 -13.87
CA GLU A 153 -27.02 6.13 -15.20
C GLU A 153 -27.52 7.23 -16.17
N SER A 154 -28.79 7.63 -16.04
CA SER A 154 -29.35 8.77 -16.79
C SER A 154 -28.69 10.10 -16.43
N ASP A 155 -28.31 10.28 -15.16
CA ASP A 155 -27.64 11.50 -14.70
C ASP A 155 -26.21 11.55 -15.22
N ILE A 156 -25.52 10.41 -15.26
CA ILE A 156 -24.17 10.28 -15.85
C ILE A 156 -24.19 10.69 -17.33
N SER A 157 -25.18 10.21 -18.09
CA SER A 157 -25.37 10.60 -19.50
C SER A 157 -25.61 12.11 -19.66
N HIS A 158 -26.37 12.72 -18.74
CA HIS A 158 -26.61 14.16 -18.75
C HIS A 158 -25.35 14.97 -18.39
N ILE A 159 -24.60 14.55 -17.38
CA ILE A 159 -23.36 15.16 -16.91
C ILE A 159 -22.29 15.11 -18.01
N THR A 160 -22.10 13.96 -18.64
CA THR A 160 -21.13 13.76 -19.73
C THR A 160 -21.46 14.65 -20.94
N GLY A 161 -22.73 14.71 -21.34
CA GLY A 161 -23.17 15.59 -22.43
C GLY A 161 -23.01 17.08 -22.12
N THR A 162 -23.33 17.49 -20.89
CA THR A 162 -23.27 18.90 -20.46
C THR A 162 -21.83 19.40 -20.31
N LEU A 163 -20.97 18.60 -19.67
CA LEU A 163 -19.59 18.98 -19.37
C LEU A 163 -18.58 18.53 -20.45
N LYS A 164 -19.04 17.76 -21.45
CA LYS A 164 -18.19 17.12 -22.48
C LYS A 164 -17.07 16.27 -21.87
N LEU A 165 -17.37 15.56 -20.79
CA LEU A 165 -16.45 14.66 -20.09
C LEU A 165 -16.61 13.22 -20.59
N GLY A 166 -15.58 12.41 -20.43
CA GLY A 166 -15.65 10.98 -20.72
C GLY A 166 -16.51 10.24 -19.70
N GLU A 167 -17.36 9.32 -20.16
CA GLU A 167 -18.27 8.55 -19.32
C GLU A 167 -17.55 7.78 -18.22
N THR A 168 -16.44 7.11 -18.55
CA THR A 168 -15.60 6.41 -17.57
C THR A 168 -15.07 7.35 -16.49
N GLN A 169 -14.72 8.59 -16.82
CA GLN A 169 -14.20 9.54 -15.83
C GLN A 169 -15.27 9.96 -14.82
N VAL A 170 -16.50 10.16 -15.30
CA VAL A 170 -17.65 10.49 -14.44
C VAL A 170 -18.00 9.29 -13.57
N GLN A 171 -18.06 8.09 -14.16
CA GLN A 171 -18.31 6.85 -13.42
C GLN A 171 -17.24 6.60 -12.34
N ASP A 172 -15.95 6.74 -12.67
CA ASP A 172 -14.84 6.55 -11.72
C ASP A 172 -14.97 7.48 -10.50
N VAL A 173 -15.40 8.73 -10.71
CA VAL A 173 -15.64 9.70 -9.63
C VAL A 173 -16.81 9.27 -8.75
N ILE A 174 -17.93 8.83 -9.35
CA ILE A 174 -19.13 8.40 -8.63
C ILE A 174 -18.87 7.12 -7.83
N ASP A 175 -18.25 6.12 -8.46
CA ASP A 175 -17.92 4.85 -7.84
C ASP A 175 -16.98 5.04 -6.65
N ALA A 176 -15.99 5.93 -6.77
CA ALA A 176 -15.10 6.26 -5.66
C ALA A 176 -15.85 6.84 -4.45
N HIS A 177 -16.90 7.65 -4.67
CA HIS A 177 -17.73 8.17 -3.57
C HIS A 177 -18.58 7.08 -2.94
N LYS A 178 -19.18 6.19 -3.76
CA LYS A 178 -19.95 5.03 -3.27
C LYS A 178 -19.06 4.12 -2.40
N GLN A 179 -17.85 3.84 -2.84
CA GLN A 179 -16.91 2.99 -2.11
C GLN A 179 -16.42 3.62 -0.82
N HIS A 180 -16.15 4.93 -0.82
CA HIS A 180 -15.82 5.64 0.41
C HIS A 180 -16.97 5.61 1.43
N GLN A 181 -18.23 5.67 0.96
CA GLN A 181 -19.39 5.54 1.84
C GLN A 181 -19.43 4.18 2.53
N GLU A 182 -19.09 3.11 1.82
CA GLU A 182 -19.00 1.75 2.38
C GLU A 182 -17.74 1.57 3.26
N ILE A 183 -16.62 2.19 2.89
CA ILE A 183 -15.31 2.03 3.53
C ILE A 183 -14.70 3.40 3.84
N PRO A 184 -15.14 4.09 4.92
CA PRO A 184 -14.70 5.46 5.21
C PRO A 184 -13.22 5.60 5.56
N SER A 185 -12.53 4.49 5.86
CA SER A 185 -11.09 4.49 6.19
C SER A 185 -10.17 4.71 4.98
N ILE A 186 -10.68 4.59 3.76
CA ILE A 186 -9.94 4.88 2.53
C ILE A 186 -10.56 6.14 1.92
N SER A 187 -9.76 7.15 1.59
CA SER A 187 -10.28 8.39 1.01
C SER A 187 -10.82 8.19 -0.40
N VAL A 188 -11.79 9.04 -0.79
CA VAL A 188 -12.38 9.02 -2.13
C VAL A 188 -11.33 9.14 -3.24
N GLU A 189 -10.32 10.00 -3.05
CA GLU A 189 -9.28 10.19 -4.05
C GLU A 189 -8.43 8.92 -4.24
N ASN A 190 -8.23 8.11 -3.19
CA ASN A 190 -7.48 6.87 -3.30
C ASN A 190 -8.26 5.81 -4.06
N PHE A 191 -9.58 5.69 -3.83
CA PHE A 191 -10.42 4.82 -4.64
C PHE A 191 -10.38 5.22 -6.13
N PHE A 192 -10.44 6.52 -6.39
CA PHE A 192 -10.30 7.03 -7.75
C PHE A 192 -8.93 6.68 -8.35
N ALA A 193 -7.83 6.92 -7.63
CA ALA A 193 -6.47 6.60 -8.07
C ALA A 193 -6.27 5.12 -8.39
N LEU A 194 -6.72 4.22 -7.50
CA LEU A 194 -6.61 2.77 -7.67
C LEU A 194 -7.35 2.29 -8.91
N ARG A 195 -8.56 2.80 -9.15
CA ARG A 195 -9.34 2.47 -10.33
C ARG A 195 -8.67 2.97 -11.62
N ARG A 196 -8.09 4.18 -11.61
CA ARG A 196 -7.29 4.69 -12.73
C ARG A 196 -6.04 3.86 -13.02
N ALA A 197 -5.54 3.13 -12.01
CA ALA A 197 -4.47 2.15 -12.15
C ALA A 197 -4.96 0.73 -12.53
N ASN A 198 -6.26 0.57 -12.85
CA ASN A 198 -6.92 -0.73 -13.10
C ASN A 198 -6.86 -1.71 -11.91
N ILE A 199 -6.73 -1.19 -10.68
CA ILE A 199 -6.82 -2.00 -9.47
C ILE A 199 -8.29 -2.05 -9.07
N SER A 200 -8.79 -3.27 -8.81
CA SER A 200 -10.16 -3.44 -8.35
C SER A 200 -10.34 -2.79 -6.99
N SER A 201 -11.37 -1.98 -6.90
CA SER A 201 -11.84 -1.34 -5.68
C SER A 201 -12.76 -2.23 -4.83
N ASP A 202 -13.05 -3.45 -5.27
CA ASP A 202 -13.73 -4.46 -4.46
C ASP A 202 -12.89 -4.79 -3.23
N ILE A 203 -13.47 -4.74 -2.03
CA ILE A 203 -12.70 -4.89 -0.79
C ILE A 203 -12.00 -6.25 -0.67
N GLN A 204 -12.59 -7.33 -1.17
CA GLN A 204 -12.00 -8.67 -1.08
C GLN A 204 -10.79 -8.81 -2.01
N ILE A 205 -10.86 -8.16 -3.17
CA ILE A 205 -9.74 -8.10 -4.12
C ILE A 205 -8.69 -7.14 -3.59
N LEU A 206 -9.09 -5.92 -3.22
CA LEU A 206 -8.23 -4.83 -2.78
C LEU A 206 -7.38 -5.18 -1.55
N THR A 207 -7.95 -5.91 -0.59
CA THR A 207 -7.21 -6.37 0.61
C THR A 207 -6.27 -7.54 0.34
N GLY A 208 -6.40 -8.20 -0.81
CA GLY A 208 -5.48 -9.20 -1.32
C GLY A 208 -4.46 -8.65 -2.33
N GLU A 209 -4.46 -7.34 -2.59
CA GLU A 209 -3.48 -6.69 -3.47
C GLU A 209 -2.17 -6.37 -2.74
N SER A 210 -1.09 -6.26 -3.51
CA SER A 210 0.24 -5.99 -2.98
C SER A 210 0.37 -4.62 -2.36
N PRO A 211 0.89 -4.50 -1.12
CA PRO A 211 1.25 -3.19 -0.57
C PRO A 211 2.18 -2.40 -1.50
N ALA A 212 3.12 -3.08 -2.17
CA ALA A 212 4.03 -2.44 -3.12
C ALA A 212 3.30 -1.97 -4.40
N LEU A 213 2.32 -2.73 -4.88
CA LEU A 213 1.52 -2.34 -6.05
C LEU A 213 0.59 -1.16 -5.71
N LEU A 214 -0.05 -1.21 -4.54
CA LEU A 214 -0.89 -0.12 -4.03
C LEU A 214 -0.08 1.15 -3.83
N GLU A 215 1.10 1.04 -3.19
CA GLU A 215 2.03 2.16 -3.03
C GLU A 215 2.44 2.74 -4.38
N GLN A 216 2.87 1.88 -5.33
CA GLN A 216 3.25 2.31 -6.67
C GLN A 216 2.10 2.98 -7.40
N ALA A 217 0.88 2.47 -7.30
CA ALA A 217 -0.31 3.04 -7.94
C ALA A 217 -0.62 4.43 -7.38
N LEU A 218 -0.59 4.61 -6.06
CA LEU A 218 -0.81 5.91 -5.42
C LEU A 218 0.29 6.92 -5.75
N ARG A 219 1.57 6.50 -5.73
CA ARG A 219 2.71 7.34 -6.15
C ARG A 219 2.57 7.78 -7.60
N THR A 220 2.26 6.86 -8.50
CA THR A 220 2.04 7.16 -9.92
C THR A 220 0.86 8.13 -10.10
N ALA A 221 -0.20 8.00 -9.29
CA ALA A 221 -1.32 8.90 -9.33
C ALA A 221 -0.97 10.32 -8.84
N VAL A 222 -0.09 10.45 -7.85
CA VAL A 222 0.46 11.75 -7.42
C VAL A 222 1.33 12.36 -8.54
N ASP A 223 2.28 11.58 -9.06
CA ASP A 223 3.25 12.02 -10.08
C ASP A 223 2.57 12.48 -11.37
N HIS A 224 1.51 11.77 -11.79
CA HIS A 224 0.72 12.11 -12.97
C HIS A 224 -0.41 13.12 -12.68
N LYS A 225 -0.43 13.74 -11.50
CA LYS A 225 -1.46 14.71 -11.08
C LYS A 225 -2.89 14.16 -11.25
N ILE A 226 -3.08 12.88 -10.99
CA ILE A 226 -4.41 12.24 -10.94
C ILE A 226 -5.11 12.63 -9.63
N ILE A 227 -4.38 12.62 -8.51
CA ILE A 227 -4.84 13.02 -7.19
C ILE A 227 -3.96 14.14 -6.61
N PRO A 228 -4.39 14.84 -5.54
CA PRO A 228 -3.55 15.81 -4.83
C PRO A 228 -2.21 15.23 -4.40
N PHE A 229 -1.23 16.12 -4.22
CA PHE A 229 0.06 15.75 -3.65
C PHE A 229 -0.13 15.06 -2.30
N LYS A 230 0.60 13.97 -2.12
CA LYS A 230 0.74 13.24 -0.86
C LYS A 230 2.21 12.94 -0.65
N ASP A 231 2.69 13.12 0.58
CA ASP A 231 4.04 12.68 0.93
C ASP A 231 4.11 11.15 1.13
N ASP A 232 5.33 10.64 1.23
CA ASP A 232 5.60 9.21 1.42
C ASP A 232 4.92 8.63 2.66
N GLN A 233 4.80 9.41 3.74
CA GLN A 233 4.16 8.93 4.97
C GLN A 233 2.65 8.84 4.81
N GLU A 234 2.03 9.79 4.11
CA GLU A 234 0.61 9.76 3.77
C GLU A 234 0.28 8.55 2.90
N ILE A 235 1.08 8.29 1.86
CA ILE A 235 0.90 7.11 1.00
C ILE A 235 1.03 5.82 1.80
N LEU A 236 2.04 5.70 2.66
CA LEU A 236 2.22 4.51 3.51
C LEU A 236 1.06 4.33 4.49
N ARG A 237 0.51 5.41 5.07
CA ARG A 237 -0.67 5.32 5.94
C ARG A 237 -1.89 4.79 5.16
N ASP A 238 -2.11 5.28 3.95
CA ASP A 238 -3.21 4.87 3.09
C ASP A 238 -3.10 3.38 2.70
N VAL A 239 -1.90 2.91 2.35
CA VAL A 239 -1.65 1.49 2.04
C VAL A 239 -1.86 0.61 3.28
N ASN A 240 -1.39 1.05 4.45
CA ASN A 240 -1.61 0.30 5.69
C ASN A 240 -3.10 0.23 6.07
N ALA A 241 -3.87 1.29 5.83
CA ALA A 241 -5.31 1.28 6.07
C ALA A 241 -6.02 0.20 5.24
N ILE A 242 -5.61 0.00 3.98
CA ILE A 242 -6.12 -1.08 3.12
C ILE A 242 -5.75 -2.45 3.71
N ARG A 243 -4.48 -2.67 4.08
CA ARG A 243 -4.03 -3.94 4.67
C ARG A 243 -4.78 -4.27 5.97
N ASP A 244 -4.99 -3.27 6.82
CA ASP A 244 -5.65 -3.45 8.10
C ASP A 244 -7.14 -3.84 7.93
N LEU A 245 -7.79 -3.48 6.82
CA LEU A 245 -9.12 -3.98 6.47
C LEU A 245 -9.11 -5.48 6.16
N GLY A 246 -8.11 -5.98 5.44
CA GLY A 246 -7.95 -7.41 5.18
C GLY A 246 -7.79 -8.19 6.48
N LEU A 247 -6.91 -7.72 7.36
CA LEU A 247 -6.72 -8.32 8.67
C LEU A 247 -7.98 -8.26 9.54
N LYS A 248 -8.71 -7.15 9.54
CA LYS A 248 -10.03 -7.06 10.21
C LYS A 248 -11.02 -8.08 9.64
N GLY A 249 -11.05 -8.31 8.33
CA GLY A 249 -11.86 -9.34 7.68
C GLY A 249 -11.54 -10.75 8.21
N ILE A 250 -10.25 -11.11 8.29
CA ILE A 250 -9.80 -12.39 8.87
C ILE A 250 -10.29 -12.53 10.32
N LEU A 251 -10.18 -11.45 11.11
CA LEU A 251 -10.59 -11.44 12.51
C LEU A 251 -12.12 -11.54 12.67
N GLN A 252 -12.90 -10.94 11.76
CA GLN A 252 -14.37 -10.99 11.76
C GLN A 252 -14.91 -12.37 11.40
N LEU A 253 -14.29 -13.08 10.44
CA LEU A 253 -14.68 -14.48 10.09
C LEU A 253 -14.59 -15.43 11.29
N GLN A 254 -13.78 -15.09 12.29
CA GLN A 254 -13.59 -15.85 13.52
C GLN A 254 -14.45 -15.34 14.69
N ALA A 255 -15.44 -14.46 14.43
CA ALA A 255 -16.38 -13.86 15.39
C ALA A 255 -15.68 -13.27 16.64
N ARG A 256 -14.85 -12.22 16.44
CA ARG A 256 -13.95 -11.73 17.50
C ARG A 256 -14.26 -10.37 18.10
N PRO A 257 -13.85 -10.12 19.36
CA PRO A 257 -14.24 -8.94 20.12
C PRO A 257 -13.53 -7.68 19.63
N LYS A 258 -14.25 -6.56 19.55
CA LYS A 258 -13.73 -5.20 19.29
C LYS A 258 -12.45 -4.89 20.08
N ALA A 259 -12.36 -5.39 21.32
CA ALA A 259 -11.21 -5.24 22.19
C ALA A 259 -9.88 -5.71 21.57
N PHE A 260 -9.87 -6.73 20.71
CA PHE A 260 -8.62 -7.15 20.06
C PHE A 260 -8.15 -6.16 18.99
N VAL A 261 -9.08 -5.60 18.21
CA VAL A 261 -8.76 -4.57 17.20
C VAL A 261 -8.22 -3.32 17.88
N ASP A 262 -8.82 -2.94 19.01
CA ASP A 262 -8.37 -1.80 19.81
C ASP A 262 -6.95 -2.00 20.38
N GLU A 263 -6.61 -3.23 20.82
CA GLU A 263 -5.24 -3.54 21.25
C GLU A 263 -4.26 -3.62 20.08
N LEU A 264 -4.66 -4.18 18.94
CA LEU A 264 -3.82 -4.27 17.75
C LEU A 264 -3.43 -2.88 17.21
N ALA A 265 -4.32 -1.90 17.29
CA ALA A 265 -4.03 -0.52 16.92
C ALA A 265 -2.93 0.14 17.77
N LYS A 266 -2.65 -0.41 18.96
CA LYS A 266 -1.58 0.05 19.87
C LYS A 266 -0.29 -0.73 19.71
N PHE A 267 -0.22 -1.64 18.74
CA PHE A 267 0.93 -2.51 18.54
C PHE A 267 2.19 -1.68 18.26
N ASP A 268 3.20 -1.84 19.10
CA ASP A 268 4.46 -1.09 19.09
C ASP A 268 5.57 -1.80 18.28
N GLY A 269 5.25 -2.94 17.67
CA GLY A 269 6.21 -3.78 16.97
C GLY A 269 6.80 -4.92 17.80
N ASN A 270 6.48 -5.07 19.09
CA ASN A 270 6.97 -6.16 19.94
C ASN A 270 5.90 -7.26 20.13
N PRO A 271 6.00 -8.42 19.44
CA PRO A 271 4.98 -9.46 19.50
C PRO A 271 4.86 -10.12 20.87
N GLU A 272 5.97 -10.27 21.61
CA GLU A 272 5.96 -10.93 22.91
C GLU A 272 5.19 -10.10 23.95
N ASN A 273 5.46 -8.79 23.98
CA ASN A 273 4.73 -7.87 24.85
C ASN A 273 3.26 -7.77 24.44
N PHE A 274 2.99 -7.69 23.14
CA PHE A 274 1.63 -7.66 22.61
C PHE A 274 0.82 -8.88 23.09
N TRP A 275 1.32 -10.09 22.90
CA TRP A 275 0.59 -11.30 23.31
C TRP A 275 0.46 -11.43 24.83
N LYS A 276 1.42 -10.94 25.62
CA LYS A 276 1.26 -10.81 27.09
C LYS A 276 0.10 -9.87 27.45
N THR A 277 -0.04 -8.74 26.76
CA THR A 277 -1.17 -7.81 26.93
C THR A 277 -2.51 -8.47 26.59
N ILE A 278 -2.58 -9.17 25.45
CA ILE A 278 -3.80 -9.91 25.06
C ILE A 278 -4.15 -10.99 26.08
N GLN A 279 -3.15 -11.72 26.59
CA GLN A 279 -3.35 -12.76 27.60
C GLN A 279 -3.80 -12.20 28.96
N ALA A 280 -3.37 -10.99 29.32
CA ALA A 280 -3.81 -10.30 30.53
C ALA A 280 -5.21 -9.67 30.40
N ASN A 281 -5.71 -9.47 29.18
CA ASN A 281 -7.01 -8.86 28.95
C ASN A 281 -8.17 -9.84 29.26
N PRO A 282 -9.05 -9.53 30.24
CA PRO A 282 -10.14 -10.43 30.64
C PRO A 282 -11.12 -10.79 29.53
N GLN A 283 -11.28 -9.94 28.51
CA GLN A 283 -12.18 -10.18 27.37
C GLN A 283 -11.53 -11.04 26.27
N LEU A 284 -10.20 -11.17 26.27
CA LEU A 284 -9.46 -11.81 25.18
C LEU A 284 -8.70 -13.07 25.62
N LYS A 285 -8.43 -13.23 26.93
CA LYS A 285 -7.61 -14.32 27.49
C LYS A 285 -8.02 -15.73 27.01
N ASP A 286 -9.32 -15.99 26.86
CA ASP A 286 -9.83 -17.30 26.45
C ASP A 286 -9.75 -17.54 24.93
N SER A 287 -9.49 -16.48 24.17
CA SER A 287 -9.39 -16.50 22.70
C SER A 287 -7.95 -16.33 22.19
N VAL A 288 -6.95 -16.21 23.06
CA VAL A 288 -5.54 -15.94 22.68
C VAL A 288 -5.04 -16.91 21.62
N GLY A 289 -5.23 -18.22 21.79
CA GLY A 289 -4.75 -19.21 20.83
C GLY A 289 -5.42 -19.08 19.46
N LYS A 290 -6.73 -18.83 19.43
CA LYS A 290 -7.45 -18.55 18.18
C LYS A 290 -6.91 -17.27 17.54
N LEU A 291 -6.75 -16.20 18.34
CA LEU A 291 -6.21 -14.91 17.94
C LEU A 291 -4.85 -15.03 17.26
N GLN A 292 -3.93 -15.74 17.91
CA GLN A 292 -2.62 -16.07 17.37
C GLN A 292 -2.74 -16.83 16.06
N PHE A 293 -3.58 -17.86 16.02
CA PHE A 293 -3.77 -18.66 14.81
C PHE A 293 -4.22 -17.80 13.61
N SER A 294 -5.17 -16.87 13.79
CA SER A 294 -5.59 -16.00 12.68
C SER A 294 -4.52 -15.02 12.22
N VAL A 295 -3.76 -14.46 13.14
CA VAL A 295 -2.65 -13.56 12.79
C VAL A 295 -1.58 -14.34 12.02
N GLN A 296 -1.23 -15.54 12.50
CA GLN A 296 -0.29 -16.44 11.82
C GLN A 296 -0.81 -16.82 10.42
N LEU A 297 -2.11 -17.12 10.30
CA LEU A 297 -2.72 -17.49 9.04
C LEU A 297 -2.73 -16.32 8.04
N GLY A 298 -3.07 -15.11 8.51
CA GLY A 298 -2.98 -13.90 7.69
C GLY A 298 -1.56 -13.63 7.20
N ALA A 299 -0.56 -13.75 8.08
CA ALA A 299 0.84 -13.59 7.69
C ALA A 299 1.30 -14.66 6.68
N ALA A 300 0.95 -15.93 6.91
CA ALA A 300 1.36 -17.04 6.07
C ALA A 300 0.73 -17.02 4.68
N THR A 301 -0.50 -16.49 4.56
CA THR A 301 -1.27 -16.45 3.32
C THR A 301 -1.18 -15.11 2.59
N LEU A 302 -0.37 -14.15 3.06
CA LEU A 302 -0.37 -12.77 2.54
C LEU A 302 -1.77 -12.14 2.59
N THR A 303 -2.49 -12.40 3.69
CA THR A 303 -3.87 -11.95 3.91
C THR A 303 -4.86 -12.33 2.81
N HIS A 304 -4.56 -13.38 2.04
CA HIS A 304 -5.42 -13.84 0.94
C HIS A 304 -6.71 -14.49 1.46
N MET A 305 -7.76 -13.68 1.55
CA MET A 305 -9.04 -14.04 2.16
C MET A 305 -9.65 -15.36 1.64
N PRO A 306 -9.73 -15.62 0.31
CA PRO A 306 -10.19 -16.90 -0.20
C PRO A 306 -9.46 -18.12 0.39
N LEU A 307 -8.13 -18.08 0.46
CA LEU A 307 -7.35 -19.20 0.99
C LEU A 307 -7.50 -19.32 2.50
N VAL A 308 -7.54 -18.19 3.21
CA VAL A 308 -7.82 -18.16 4.64
C VAL A 308 -9.16 -18.84 4.94
N THR A 309 -10.22 -18.49 4.21
CA THR A 309 -11.54 -19.10 4.36
C THR A 309 -11.51 -20.61 4.11
N GLU A 310 -10.77 -21.08 3.10
CA GLU A 310 -10.68 -22.52 2.87
C GLU A 310 -9.96 -23.26 3.99
N ILE A 311 -8.87 -22.69 4.51
CA ILE A 311 -8.13 -23.28 5.62
C ILE A 311 -9.00 -23.31 6.88
N LEU A 312 -9.72 -22.23 7.17
CA LEU A 312 -10.59 -22.13 8.35
C LEU A 312 -11.86 -22.98 8.26
N SER A 313 -12.28 -23.34 7.05
CA SER A 313 -13.42 -24.24 6.81
C SER A 313 -13.04 -25.71 7.02
N ASN A 314 -11.74 -26.01 7.11
CA ASN A 314 -11.24 -27.35 7.39
C ASN A 314 -11.31 -27.65 8.91
N GLN A 315 -12.20 -28.57 9.29
CA GLN A 315 -12.43 -28.99 10.69
C GLN A 315 -11.18 -29.62 11.35
N ASP A 316 -10.21 -30.11 10.57
CA ASP A 316 -8.97 -30.73 11.07
C ASP A 316 -7.89 -29.70 11.45
N VAL A 317 -8.15 -28.40 11.24
CA VAL A 317 -7.24 -27.29 11.52
C VAL A 317 -7.79 -26.41 12.64
N ALA A 318 -7.24 -26.55 13.83
CA ALA A 318 -7.60 -25.74 14.99
C ALA A 318 -6.54 -24.68 15.33
N LYS A 319 -5.30 -24.90 14.88
CA LYS A 319 -4.13 -24.07 15.20
C LYS A 319 -3.09 -24.14 14.07
N PHE A 320 -2.12 -23.23 14.07
CA PHE A 320 -1.17 -23.08 12.98
C PHE A 320 -0.29 -24.33 12.78
N GLU A 321 0.02 -25.06 13.85
CA GLU A 321 0.76 -26.33 13.79
C GLU A 321 0.05 -27.39 12.94
N ASP A 322 -1.28 -27.38 12.88
CA ASP A 322 -2.04 -28.40 12.15
C ASP A 322 -1.79 -28.32 10.63
N LEU A 323 -1.33 -27.18 10.12
CA LEU A 323 -0.96 -27.00 8.72
C LEU A 323 0.21 -27.91 8.29
N THR A 324 1.01 -28.41 9.24
CA THR A 324 2.07 -29.39 8.97
C THR A 324 1.54 -30.72 8.45
N LYS A 325 0.24 -31.01 8.63
CA LYS A 325 -0.42 -32.23 8.14
C LYS A 325 -0.76 -32.15 6.65
N PHE A 326 -0.80 -30.96 6.06
CA PHE A 326 -1.25 -30.79 4.68
C PHE A 326 -0.23 -31.23 3.64
N ARG A 327 -0.64 -32.13 2.75
CA ARG A 327 0.14 -32.63 1.62
C ARG A 327 0.34 -31.56 0.54
N PRO A 328 1.43 -31.63 -0.28
CA PRO A 328 1.56 -30.74 -1.43
C PRO A 328 0.33 -30.76 -2.32
N SER A 329 -0.26 -31.94 -2.56
CA SER A 329 -1.50 -32.09 -3.33
C SER A 329 -2.71 -31.41 -2.66
N GLN A 330 -2.81 -31.44 -1.33
CA GLN A 330 -3.87 -30.76 -0.59
C GLN A 330 -3.70 -29.24 -0.64
N TRP A 331 -2.47 -28.73 -0.50
CA TRP A 331 -2.16 -27.31 -0.70
C TRP A 331 -2.54 -26.84 -2.10
N LEU A 332 -2.10 -27.57 -3.13
CA LEU A 332 -2.43 -27.24 -4.52
C LEU A 332 -3.94 -27.24 -4.75
N LYS A 333 -4.68 -28.22 -4.20
CA LYS A 333 -6.14 -28.27 -4.31
C LYS A 333 -6.81 -27.04 -3.70
N MET A 334 -6.43 -26.65 -2.48
CA MET A 334 -6.99 -25.46 -1.81
C MET A 334 -6.65 -24.18 -2.57
N ILE A 335 -5.41 -24.04 -3.05
CA ILE A 335 -4.96 -22.86 -3.79
C ILE A 335 -5.64 -22.77 -5.17
N HIS A 336 -5.87 -23.89 -5.85
CA HIS A 336 -6.63 -23.88 -7.10
C HIS A 336 -8.08 -23.40 -6.92
N ALA A 337 -8.70 -23.72 -5.78
CA ALA A 337 -10.04 -23.25 -5.45
C ALA A 337 -10.05 -21.78 -5.01
N ALA A 338 -9.08 -21.37 -4.18
CA ALA A 338 -8.98 -20.03 -3.61
C ALA A 338 -8.44 -18.97 -4.58
N GLY A 339 -7.61 -19.37 -5.54
CA GLY A 339 -6.81 -18.46 -6.36
C GLY A 339 -5.42 -18.18 -5.77
N VAL A 340 -4.69 -17.28 -6.41
CA VAL A 340 -3.32 -16.91 -6.03
C VAL A 340 -3.20 -15.38 -5.96
N PRO A 341 -2.61 -14.81 -4.89
CA PRO A 341 -2.35 -13.38 -4.78
C PRO A 341 -1.45 -12.85 -5.91
N ALA A 342 -1.64 -11.59 -6.30
CA ALA A 342 -0.92 -10.94 -7.40
C ALA A 342 0.61 -10.94 -7.19
N GLU A 343 1.05 -10.87 -5.94
CA GLU A 343 2.45 -10.82 -5.46
C GLU A 343 3.22 -12.09 -5.77
N VAL A 344 2.52 -13.21 -5.89
CA VAL A 344 3.19 -14.47 -6.14
C VAL A 344 3.74 -14.48 -7.55
N ARG A 345 5.06 -14.40 -7.62
CA ARG A 345 5.82 -14.42 -8.87
C ARG A 345 5.69 -15.77 -9.58
N GLY A 346 5.61 -15.72 -10.90
CA GLY A 346 5.62 -16.87 -11.80
C GLY A 346 5.22 -16.38 -13.19
N LYS A 347 5.83 -16.95 -14.24
CA LYS A 347 5.54 -16.58 -15.62
C LYS A 347 4.18 -17.12 -16.06
N GLU A 348 3.88 -18.34 -15.63
CA GLU A 348 2.66 -19.05 -15.96
C GLU A 348 1.73 -19.19 -14.73
N PRO A 349 0.41 -19.27 -14.91
CA PRO A 349 -0.53 -19.45 -13.80
C PRO A 349 -0.22 -20.68 -12.92
N VAL A 350 0.16 -21.80 -13.54
CA VAL A 350 0.54 -23.03 -12.82
C VAL A 350 1.81 -22.84 -12.00
N GLU A 351 2.77 -22.05 -12.52
CA GLU A 351 4.00 -21.72 -11.80
C GLU A 351 3.68 -20.89 -10.55
N ARG A 352 2.78 -19.91 -10.66
CA ARG A 352 2.34 -19.08 -9.51
C ARG A 352 1.69 -19.93 -8.42
N VAL A 353 0.79 -20.86 -8.79
CA VAL A 353 0.17 -21.80 -7.83
C VAL A 353 1.22 -22.62 -7.09
N ASN A 354 2.18 -23.21 -7.82
CA ASN A 354 3.24 -24.03 -7.23
C ASN A 354 4.15 -23.21 -6.31
N ASN A 355 4.52 -21.99 -6.73
CA ASN A 355 5.35 -21.10 -5.93
C ASN A 355 4.65 -20.68 -4.64
N TYR A 356 3.34 -20.39 -4.69
CA TYR A 356 2.56 -20.04 -3.51
C TYR A 356 2.47 -21.22 -2.53
N ALA A 357 2.11 -22.41 -3.03
CA ALA A 357 2.05 -23.63 -2.24
C ALA A 357 3.40 -23.95 -1.57
N LYS A 358 4.51 -23.82 -2.34
CA LYS A 358 5.88 -24.02 -1.84
C LYS A 358 6.22 -23.00 -0.76
N ALA A 359 5.88 -21.73 -0.94
CA ALA A 359 6.17 -20.68 0.03
C ALA A 359 5.47 -20.93 1.37
N ILE A 360 4.17 -21.23 1.36
CA ILE A 360 3.41 -21.53 2.58
C ILE A 360 3.93 -22.80 3.25
N SER A 361 4.15 -23.87 2.48
CA SER A 361 4.67 -25.13 3.02
C SER A 361 6.07 -24.96 3.62
N ASN A 362 6.94 -24.15 3.00
CA ASN A 362 8.27 -23.87 3.53
C ASN A 362 8.19 -23.08 4.85
N LEU A 363 7.31 -22.08 4.94
CA LEU A 363 7.10 -21.31 6.16
C LEU A 363 6.62 -22.21 7.31
N VAL A 364 5.68 -23.11 7.03
CA VAL A 364 5.18 -24.09 8.02
C VAL A 364 6.29 -25.05 8.45
N GLU A 365 7.13 -25.50 7.52
CA GLU A 365 8.30 -26.34 7.82
C GLU A 365 9.34 -25.58 8.66
N ASP A 366 9.66 -24.34 8.32
CA ASP A 366 10.60 -23.49 9.06
C ASP A 366 10.13 -23.24 10.50
N THR A 367 8.81 -23.11 10.69
CA THR A 367 8.21 -22.87 12.00
C THR A 367 8.18 -24.14 12.87
N PHE A 368 7.92 -25.31 12.26
CA PHE A 368 7.73 -26.57 12.99
C PHE A 368 8.50 -27.75 12.35
N PRO A 369 9.84 -27.70 12.24
CA PRO A 369 10.61 -28.64 11.43
C PRO A 369 10.44 -30.09 11.88
N THR A 370 10.53 -30.34 13.19
CA THR A 370 10.38 -31.70 13.74
C THR A 370 8.97 -32.26 13.51
N LEU A 371 7.92 -31.44 13.74
CA LEU A 371 6.54 -31.86 13.53
C LEU A 371 6.24 -32.08 12.05
N PHE A 372 6.74 -31.21 11.17
CA PHE A 372 6.63 -31.35 9.72
C PHE A 372 7.24 -32.68 9.27
N ILE A 373 8.50 -32.96 9.63
CA ILE A 373 9.19 -34.21 9.27
C ILE A 373 8.42 -35.44 9.76
N ARG A 374 7.95 -35.42 11.01
CA ARG A 374 7.12 -36.49 11.58
C ARG A 374 5.87 -36.76 10.73
N ASN A 375 5.12 -35.72 10.39
CA ASN A 375 3.90 -35.87 9.60
C ASN A 375 4.20 -36.34 8.18
N ARG A 376 5.26 -35.81 7.55
CA ARG A 376 5.69 -36.22 6.21
C ARG A 376 6.16 -37.66 6.13
N LEU A 377 6.94 -38.13 7.11
CA LEU A 377 7.36 -39.53 7.16
C LEU A 377 6.17 -40.48 7.38
N GLY A 378 5.07 -40.00 7.95
CA GLY A 378 3.82 -40.74 8.05
C GLY A 378 3.01 -40.80 6.76
N ASP A 379 3.39 -40.07 5.70
CA ASP A 379 2.67 -40.10 4.42
C ASP A 379 3.01 -41.37 3.62
N ASP A 380 1.98 -42.07 3.14
CA ASP A 380 2.11 -43.29 2.32
C ASP A 380 2.88 -43.04 1.01
N ASP A 381 2.75 -41.82 0.46
CA ASP A 381 3.39 -41.42 -0.79
C ASP A 381 4.85 -40.93 -0.61
N ASP A 382 5.37 -40.80 0.63
CA ASP A 382 6.70 -40.22 0.85
C ASP A 382 7.82 -41.00 0.14
N ASP A 383 7.84 -42.33 0.22
CA ASP A 383 8.88 -43.13 -0.46
C ASP A 383 8.75 -43.07 -1.98
N LYS A 384 7.52 -42.95 -2.49
CA LYS A 384 7.27 -42.76 -3.93
C LYS A 384 7.82 -41.41 -4.41
N ASN A 385 7.69 -40.37 -3.59
CA ASN A 385 8.09 -39.01 -3.93
C ASN A 385 9.59 -38.78 -3.77
N HIS A 386 10.24 -39.41 -2.77
CA HIS A 386 11.61 -39.09 -2.38
C HIS A 386 12.60 -40.26 -2.44
N GLY A 387 12.12 -41.47 -2.74
CA GLY A 387 12.88 -42.71 -2.69
C GLY A 387 12.81 -43.39 -1.33
N LEU A 388 13.07 -44.70 -1.34
CA LEU A 388 12.98 -45.55 -0.16
C LEU A 388 13.88 -45.06 0.98
N LEU A 389 13.32 -44.95 2.19
CA LEU A 389 14.08 -44.79 3.43
C LEU A 389 14.16 -46.11 4.20
N ASP A 390 15.36 -46.67 4.27
CA ASP A 390 15.62 -47.87 5.07
C ASP A 390 15.24 -47.63 6.53
N GLY A 391 14.38 -48.49 7.10
CA GLY A 391 13.94 -48.40 8.49
C GLY A 391 12.99 -47.24 8.81
N LYS A 392 12.29 -46.70 7.79
CA LYS A 392 11.29 -45.62 7.96
C LYS A 392 10.26 -45.92 9.05
N SER A 393 9.74 -47.15 9.12
CA SER A 393 8.77 -47.58 10.14
C SER A 393 9.29 -47.37 11.56
N ASP A 394 10.57 -47.65 11.80
CA ASP A 394 11.21 -47.52 13.11
C ASP A 394 11.35 -46.04 13.48
N VAL A 395 11.68 -45.18 12.51
CA VAL A 395 11.77 -43.73 12.69
C VAL A 395 10.40 -43.13 13.01
N VAL A 396 9.36 -43.54 12.28
CA VAL A 396 7.97 -43.11 12.54
C VAL A 396 7.53 -43.55 13.94
N ALA A 397 7.78 -44.81 14.31
CA ALA A 397 7.47 -45.34 15.64
C ALA A 397 8.23 -44.59 16.75
N PHE A 398 9.49 -44.22 16.51
CA PHE A 398 10.29 -43.42 17.44
C PHE A 398 9.65 -42.05 17.70
N PHE A 399 9.27 -41.31 16.66
CA PHE A 399 8.62 -40.01 16.81
C PHE A 399 7.27 -40.10 17.51
N ALA A 400 6.51 -41.18 17.29
CA ALA A 400 5.25 -41.43 18.00
C ALA A 400 5.47 -41.69 19.50
N LYS A 401 6.54 -42.42 19.86
CA LYS A 401 6.87 -42.75 21.26
C LYS A 401 7.56 -41.60 22.01
N ASN A 402 8.22 -40.68 21.31
CA ASN A 402 9.02 -39.60 21.89
C ASN A 402 8.51 -38.21 21.43
N PRO A 403 7.31 -37.77 21.88
CA PRO A 403 6.72 -36.51 21.40
C PRO A 403 7.50 -35.25 21.78
N SER A 404 8.38 -35.32 22.79
CA SER A 404 9.27 -34.24 23.22
C SER A 404 10.61 -34.20 22.49
N PHE A 405 10.91 -35.20 21.65
CA PHE A 405 12.13 -35.18 20.84
C PHE A 405 12.06 -34.06 19.82
N ASP A 406 13.07 -33.20 19.80
CA ASP A 406 13.24 -32.13 18.83
C ASP A 406 14.47 -32.41 17.95
N LEU A 407 14.26 -32.48 16.63
CA LEU A 407 15.30 -32.86 15.69
C LEU A 407 16.47 -31.88 15.70
N LEU A 408 16.23 -30.59 15.95
CA LEU A 408 17.27 -29.56 15.89
C LEU A 408 18.07 -29.49 17.19
N THR A 409 17.42 -29.66 18.33
CA THR A 409 18.01 -29.36 19.65
C THR A 409 18.29 -30.59 20.51
N SER A 410 17.49 -31.65 20.42
CA SER A 410 17.70 -32.87 21.21
C SER A 410 18.96 -33.62 20.80
N ARG A 411 19.63 -34.24 21.77
CA ARG A 411 20.75 -35.14 21.54
C ARG A 411 20.21 -36.55 21.32
N VAL A 412 20.41 -37.11 20.13
CA VAL A 412 19.91 -38.46 19.79
C VAL A 412 20.35 -39.50 20.82
N ALA A 413 21.61 -39.43 21.29
CA ALA A 413 22.15 -40.38 22.27
C ALA A 413 21.38 -40.45 23.60
N GLU A 414 20.71 -39.39 24.04
CA GLU A 414 19.96 -39.37 25.31
C GLU A 414 18.70 -40.25 25.25
N PHE A 415 18.23 -40.59 24.06
CA PHE A 415 17.04 -41.42 23.83
C PHE A 415 17.38 -42.90 23.63
N PHE A 416 18.67 -43.27 23.69
CA PHE A 416 19.17 -44.63 23.53
C PHE A 416 20.12 -44.95 24.68
N PRO A 417 19.62 -45.49 25.81
CA PRO A 417 20.46 -45.81 26.97
C PRO A 417 21.52 -46.84 26.60
N GLN A 418 22.71 -46.72 27.20
CA GLN A 418 23.77 -47.71 27.01
C GLN A 418 23.33 -49.06 27.61
N THR A 419 23.38 -50.13 26.84
CA THR A 419 23.20 -51.49 27.35
C THR A 419 24.43 -51.90 28.16
N ALA A 420 24.22 -52.63 29.27
CA ALA A 420 25.24 -52.97 30.27
C ALA A 420 26.36 -53.92 29.79
N GLU A 421 26.38 -54.28 28.52
CA GLU A 421 27.46 -55.06 27.90
C GLU A 421 28.05 -54.19 26.80
N GLY A 422 29.33 -53.85 26.93
CA GLY A 422 30.12 -53.02 26.01
C GLY A 422 30.31 -53.61 24.61
N THR A 423 29.24 -54.08 24.01
CA THR A 423 29.13 -54.32 22.58
C THR A 423 28.64 -53.01 21.95
N GLU A 424 29.50 -52.40 21.13
CA GLU A 424 29.13 -51.35 20.18
C GLU A 424 28.20 -51.92 19.09
N ASN A 425 27.07 -52.53 19.47
CA ASN A 425 26.01 -52.78 18.50
C ASN A 425 25.38 -51.43 18.21
N ALA A 426 25.82 -50.84 17.09
CA ALA A 426 25.24 -49.66 16.49
C ALA A 426 23.73 -49.90 16.35
N ASP A 427 22.93 -49.23 17.19
CA ASP A 427 21.48 -49.25 17.05
C ASP A 427 21.16 -48.61 15.69
N PRO A 428 20.64 -49.39 14.71
CA PRO A 428 20.41 -48.87 13.37
C PRO A 428 19.43 -47.69 13.36
N LEU A 429 18.51 -47.62 14.33
CA LEU A 429 17.59 -46.50 14.50
C LEU A 429 18.32 -45.25 15.01
N LYS A 430 19.23 -45.40 15.98
CA LYS A 430 20.07 -44.29 16.47
C LYS A 430 20.90 -43.67 15.35
N ASP A 431 21.50 -44.49 14.51
CA ASP A 431 22.31 -44.02 13.38
C ASP A 431 21.46 -43.35 12.31
N ARG A 432 20.28 -43.90 11.99
CA ARG A 432 19.31 -43.28 11.07
C ARG A 432 18.83 -41.92 11.57
N LEU A 433 18.42 -41.81 12.83
CA LEU A 433 18.00 -40.53 13.43
C LEU A 433 19.14 -39.51 13.41
N SER A 434 20.37 -39.95 13.67
CA SER A 434 21.55 -39.10 13.58
C SER A 434 21.82 -38.66 12.14
N ALA A 435 21.63 -39.54 11.15
CA ALA A 435 21.73 -39.20 9.73
C ALA A 435 20.65 -38.19 9.31
N ILE A 436 19.39 -38.41 9.68
CA ILE A 436 18.28 -37.47 9.44
C ILE A 436 18.64 -36.08 10.00
N LYS A 437 19.08 -36.00 11.27
CA LYS A 437 19.50 -34.74 11.89
C LYS A 437 20.66 -34.07 11.15
N ARG A 438 21.71 -34.81 10.80
CA ARG A 438 22.91 -34.29 10.10
C ARG A 438 22.61 -33.82 8.68
N VAL A 439 21.74 -34.53 7.97
CA VAL A 439 21.38 -34.17 6.59
C VAL A 439 20.45 -32.96 6.61
N TYR A 440 19.48 -32.93 7.53
CA TYR A 440 18.60 -31.77 7.67
C TYR A 440 19.35 -30.48 8.03
N SER A 441 20.46 -30.57 8.77
CA SER A 441 21.27 -29.39 9.11
C SER A 441 22.06 -28.79 7.93
N VAL A 442 22.27 -29.53 6.84
CA VAL A 442 22.88 -29.00 5.59
C VAL A 442 21.85 -28.71 4.50
N ALA A 443 20.71 -29.41 4.55
CA ALA A 443 19.60 -29.30 3.62
C ALA A 443 18.29 -29.16 4.41
N PRO A 444 17.95 -27.96 4.91
CA PRO A 444 16.85 -27.72 5.86
C PRO A 444 15.47 -27.69 5.17
N ARG A 445 15.25 -28.68 4.30
CA ARG A 445 13.98 -28.93 3.61
C ARG A 445 13.76 -30.43 3.57
N TYR A 446 12.55 -30.86 3.92
CA TYR A 446 12.21 -32.26 4.01
C TYR A 446 12.51 -33.02 2.72
N SER A 447 12.09 -32.46 1.59
CA SER A 447 12.29 -33.05 0.26
C SER A 447 13.78 -33.20 -0.08
N GLN A 448 14.61 -32.23 0.29
CA GLN A 448 16.04 -32.27 0.07
C GLN A 448 16.70 -33.31 0.96
N MET A 449 16.41 -33.30 2.25
CA MET A 449 16.90 -34.29 3.21
C MET A 449 16.53 -35.72 2.79
N ARG A 450 15.25 -35.97 2.46
CA ARG A 450 14.80 -37.30 2.04
C ARG A 450 15.46 -37.77 0.76
N THR A 451 15.65 -36.86 -0.21
CA THR A 451 16.40 -37.15 -1.43
C THR A 451 17.84 -37.55 -1.11
N LEU A 452 18.57 -36.74 -0.34
CA LEU A 452 19.97 -37.06 0.00
C LEU A 452 20.10 -38.41 0.73
N LEU A 453 19.21 -38.71 1.67
CA LEU A 453 19.17 -39.99 2.36
C LEU A 453 18.92 -41.16 1.41
N SER A 454 18.04 -41.02 0.40
CA SER A 454 17.80 -42.09 -0.59
C SER A 454 18.99 -42.31 -1.53
N PHE A 455 19.85 -41.31 -1.71
CA PHE A 455 21.16 -41.44 -2.36
C PHE A 455 22.28 -41.93 -1.41
N LYS A 456 21.94 -42.31 -0.18
CA LYS A 456 22.89 -42.74 0.88
C LYS A 456 23.91 -41.65 1.26
N LEU A 457 23.57 -40.39 1.06
CA LEU A 457 24.36 -39.24 1.53
C LEU A 457 23.87 -38.85 2.92
N GLN A 458 24.56 -39.33 3.96
CA GLN A 458 24.08 -39.31 5.36
C GLN A 458 24.76 -38.24 6.23
N SER A 459 25.63 -37.43 5.65
CA SER A 459 26.39 -36.40 6.34
C SER A 459 26.94 -35.32 5.40
N ALA A 460 27.33 -34.19 5.98
CA ALA A 460 28.09 -33.15 5.29
C ALA A 460 29.39 -33.68 4.66
N MET A 461 30.03 -34.66 5.31
CA MET A 461 31.25 -35.30 4.82
C MET A 461 30.97 -36.09 3.53
N ASP A 462 29.93 -36.93 3.51
CA ASP A 462 29.57 -37.74 2.33
C ASP A 462 29.29 -36.87 1.12
N ILE A 463 28.56 -35.77 1.32
CA ILE A 463 28.25 -34.80 0.26
C ILE A 463 29.53 -34.11 -0.22
N SER A 464 30.36 -33.61 0.70
CA SER A 464 31.58 -32.84 0.36
C SER A 464 32.68 -33.67 -0.32
N ARG A 465 32.66 -35.01 -0.15
CA ARG A 465 33.59 -35.93 -0.82
C ARG A 465 33.30 -36.06 -2.31
N LEU A 466 32.06 -35.81 -2.73
CA LEU A 466 31.73 -35.73 -4.14
C LEU A 466 32.28 -34.42 -4.73
N SER A 467 32.76 -34.46 -5.97
CA SER A 467 33.02 -33.22 -6.69
C SER A 467 31.70 -32.50 -6.96
N ARG A 468 31.73 -31.17 -7.00
CA ARG A 468 30.54 -30.33 -7.30
C ARG A 468 29.78 -30.85 -8.52
N ASN A 469 30.48 -31.11 -9.62
CA ASN A 469 29.86 -31.59 -10.86
C ASN A 469 29.20 -32.97 -10.70
N MET A 470 29.82 -33.90 -9.96
CA MET A 470 29.22 -35.21 -9.70
C MET A 470 27.96 -35.08 -8.84
N PHE A 471 28.02 -34.24 -7.79
CA PHE A 471 26.87 -33.99 -6.94
C PHE A 471 25.70 -33.37 -7.72
N LEU A 472 25.94 -32.27 -8.44
CA LEU A 472 24.91 -31.60 -9.24
C LEU A 472 24.30 -32.55 -10.27
N LYS A 473 25.13 -33.31 -10.99
CA LYS A 473 24.65 -34.29 -11.98
C LYS A 473 23.77 -35.39 -11.35
N ALA A 474 24.07 -35.82 -10.14
CA ALA A 474 23.34 -36.90 -9.47
C ALA A 474 22.01 -36.45 -8.87
N VAL A 475 21.96 -35.28 -8.23
CA VAL A 475 20.84 -34.91 -7.36
C VAL A 475 20.11 -33.61 -7.74
N ALA A 476 20.65 -32.76 -8.63
CA ALA A 476 20.09 -31.43 -8.89
C ALA A 476 18.62 -31.44 -9.30
N MET A 477 18.25 -32.32 -10.24
CA MET A 477 16.86 -32.42 -10.71
C MET A 477 15.88 -32.76 -9.57
N LYS A 478 16.28 -33.63 -8.64
CA LYS A 478 15.44 -34.05 -7.50
C LYS A 478 15.46 -33.06 -6.34
N LEU A 479 16.50 -32.23 -6.22
CA LEU A 479 16.62 -31.19 -5.20
C LEU A 479 15.90 -29.88 -5.57
N GLY A 480 15.26 -29.81 -6.74
CA GLY A 480 14.55 -28.61 -7.20
C GLY A 480 15.36 -27.73 -8.16
N GLY A 481 16.45 -28.26 -8.73
CA GLY A 481 17.29 -27.60 -9.72
C GLY A 481 18.74 -27.42 -9.27
N GLU A 482 19.56 -26.93 -10.18
CA GLU A 482 21.00 -26.74 -9.95
C GLU A 482 21.29 -25.73 -8.84
N ALA A 483 20.53 -24.63 -8.76
CA ALA A 483 20.72 -23.60 -7.74
C ALA A 483 20.48 -24.13 -6.31
N GLU A 484 19.38 -24.87 -6.09
CA GLU A 484 19.07 -25.48 -4.79
C GLU A 484 20.14 -26.52 -4.39
N ALA A 485 20.53 -27.38 -5.34
CA ALA A 485 21.59 -28.36 -5.10
C ALA A 485 22.95 -27.70 -4.81
N MET A 486 23.27 -26.61 -5.50
CA MET A 486 24.49 -25.86 -5.27
C MET A 486 24.54 -25.28 -3.85
N THR A 487 23.43 -24.72 -3.36
CA THR A 487 23.31 -24.24 -1.97
C THR A 487 23.55 -25.37 -0.97
N VAL A 488 22.91 -26.52 -1.16
CA VAL A 488 23.10 -27.70 -0.31
C VAL A 488 24.57 -28.17 -0.30
N TYR A 489 25.22 -28.21 -1.46
CA TYR A 489 26.61 -28.63 -1.59
C TYR A 489 27.56 -27.69 -0.83
N GLU A 490 27.37 -26.38 -0.97
CA GLU A 490 28.21 -25.39 -0.27
C GLU A 490 27.97 -25.42 1.25
N ASN A 491 26.71 -25.56 1.71
CA ASN A 491 26.40 -25.77 3.13
C ASN A 491 27.12 -27.00 3.69
N ALA A 492 27.11 -28.11 2.95
CA ALA A 492 27.80 -29.33 3.35
C ALA A 492 29.32 -29.13 3.43
N ARG A 493 29.94 -28.44 2.46
CA ARG A 493 31.37 -28.12 2.51
C ARG A 493 31.72 -27.26 3.70
N GLN A 494 30.94 -26.21 3.98
CA GLN A 494 31.16 -25.32 5.12
C GLN A 494 31.03 -26.06 6.45
N ASN A 495 29.95 -26.84 6.62
CA ASN A 495 29.74 -27.64 7.83
C ASN A 495 30.83 -28.70 8.03
N HIS A 496 31.26 -29.38 6.95
CA HIS A 496 32.36 -30.35 7.04
C HIS A 496 33.68 -29.67 7.42
N ALA A 497 34.03 -28.54 6.80
CA ALA A 497 35.24 -27.78 7.12
C ALA A 497 35.23 -27.26 8.57
N ALA A 498 34.09 -26.78 9.06
CA ALA A 498 33.92 -26.36 10.45
C ALA A 498 34.11 -27.53 11.43
N ALA A 499 33.51 -28.69 11.12
CA ALA A 499 33.66 -29.90 11.93
C ALA A 499 35.11 -30.40 11.97
N VAL A 500 35.81 -30.43 10.82
CA VAL A 500 37.24 -30.78 10.75
C VAL A 500 38.08 -29.78 11.55
N THR A 501 37.80 -28.48 11.42
CA THR A 501 38.52 -27.44 12.18
C THR A 501 38.35 -27.61 13.68
N LEU A 502 37.12 -27.88 14.14
CA LEU A 502 36.82 -28.12 15.54
C LEU A 502 37.54 -29.40 16.04
N TRP A 503 37.49 -30.47 15.26
CA TRP A 503 38.19 -31.72 15.57
C TRP A 503 39.71 -31.54 15.60
N SER A 504 40.31 -30.80 14.67
CA SER A 504 41.74 -30.49 14.69
C SER A 504 42.14 -29.62 15.88
N LYS A 505 41.28 -28.67 16.30
CA LYS A 505 41.56 -27.79 17.45
C LYS A 505 41.41 -28.48 18.80
N PHE A 506 40.46 -29.41 18.93
CA PHE A 506 40.09 -29.99 20.23
C PHE A 506 40.32 -31.50 20.33
N GLY A 507 40.41 -32.23 19.22
CA GLY A 507 40.55 -33.69 19.18
C GLY A 507 41.81 -34.22 19.88
N ALA A 508 42.92 -33.48 19.80
CA ALA A 508 44.16 -33.83 20.52
C ALA A 508 44.03 -33.73 22.06
N LYS A 509 43.03 -32.98 22.58
CA LYS A 509 42.76 -32.88 24.02
C LYS A 509 41.78 -33.94 24.55
N PHE A 510 41.06 -34.64 23.66
CA PHE A 510 40.07 -35.66 24.03
C PHE A 510 40.52 -37.09 23.76
N ASN A 511 41.72 -37.30 23.23
CA ASN A 511 42.34 -38.61 23.06
C ASN A 511 43.65 -38.66 23.87
N PRO A 512 43.60 -38.70 25.23
CA PRO A 512 44.80 -39.00 26.00
C PRO A 512 45.24 -40.42 25.65
N LYS A 513 46.52 -40.58 25.30
CA LYS A 513 47.14 -41.90 25.08
C LYS A 513 47.01 -42.79 26.30
#